data_AF-A0A9D9C320-F1
#
_entry.id   AF-A0A9D9C320-F1
#
_cell.length_a   1.000
_cell.length_b   1.000
_cell.length_c   1.000
_cell.angle_alpha   90.00
_cell.angle_beta   90.00
_cell.angle_gamma   90.00
#
_symmetry.space_group_name_H-M   'P 1'
#
loop_
_entity.id
_entity.type
_entity.pdbx_description
1 polymer ?
#
loop_
_entity_poly.entity_id
_entity_poly.type
_entity_poly.pdbx_seq_one_letter_code
_entity_poly.pdbx_strand_id
1 'polypeptide(L)'
;MNAEEIKKVEKTKKIINTVITVVFAVFMVLILVFVIVQLQMKKNVENGLPNAFGVSFVRVESDSMASQYAKDLNEKNNTSEYGKGFDKGDIIVVKALKNEEAVKAYGLKVGDIITYRGFIEQDGTLIASFITHRIIGIDAENNAVFTQGDKQMSLNVVDQAPDKVYFSEVAGVYKSGIRFKGLADFMDSKWVFFVFIIVPLLLFLMFEIFSFIKALKNYRNEQKQLEATPTLEEAEKTSADLEAQLAALQAQLAAKKAEEAKAAEEPAEENNTPEGE
;
A
#
# COMPACT_ATOMS: atom_id res chain seq x y z
N MET A 1 10.95 7.10 -37.76
CA MET A 1 10.35 8.07 -36.83
C MET A 1 11.03 9.41 -37.03
N ASN A 2 10.23 10.45 -37.15
CA ASN A 2 10.69 11.79 -37.50
C ASN A 2 11.12 12.51 -36.21
N ALA A 3 11.97 13.54 -36.28
CA ALA A 3 12.48 14.24 -35.09
C ALA A 3 11.37 14.80 -34.18
N GLU A 4 10.23 15.19 -34.76
CA GLU A 4 9.03 15.59 -34.02
C GLU A 4 8.34 14.44 -33.29
N GLU A 5 8.30 13.25 -33.89
CA GLU A 5 7.72 12.05 -33.25
C GLU A 5 8.57 11.60 -32.06
N ILE A 6 9.89 11.68 -32.17
CA ILE A 6 10.82 11.34 -31.06
C ILE A 6 10.62 12.30 -29.89
N LYS A 7 10.60 13.63 -30.14
CA LYS A 7 10.31 14.64 -29.10
C LYS A 7 8.94 14.46 -28.45
N LYS A 8 7.92 14.07 -29.22
CA LYS A 8 6.58 13.81 -28.69
C LYS A 8 6.57 12.56 -27.81
N VAL A 9 7.23 11.48 -28.21
CA VAL A 9 7.35 10.26 -27.40
C VAL A 9 8.12 10.51 -26.10
N GLU A 10 9.21 11.28 -26.15
CA GLU A 10 10.00 11.63 -24.95
C GLU A 10 9.20 12.50 -23.98
N LYS A 11 8.46 13.51 -24.46
CA LYS A 11 7.56 14.32 -23.63
C LYS A 11 6.46 13.46 -22.99
N THR A 12 5.82 12.60 -23.77
CA THR A 12 4.77 11.68 -23.27
C THR A 12 5.32 10.74 -22.20
N LYS A 13 6.50 10.15 -22.43
CA LYS A 13 7.18 9.28 -21.46
C LYS A 13 7.52 10.02 -20.16
N LYS A 14 7.99 11.27 -20.24
CA LYS A 14 8.29 12.10 -19.08
C LYS A 14 7.03 12.39 -18.26
N ILE A 15 5.94 12.77 -18.92
CA ILE A 15 4.63 13.02 -18.28
C ILE A 15 4.13 11.75 -17.60
N ILE A 16 4.13 10.60 -18.29
CA ILE A 16 3.70 9.32 -17.73
C ILE A 16 4.50 8.97 -16.48
N ASN A 17 5.83 9.12 -16.53
CA ASN A 17 6.67 8.81 -15.38
C ASN A 17 6.36 9.71 -14.18
N THR A 18 6.17 11.02 -14.41
CA THR A 18 5.76 11.95 -13.35
C THR A 18 4.39 11.58 -12.76
N VAL A 19 3.40 11.26 -13.60
CA VAL A 19 2.07 10.84 -13.13
C VAL A 19 2.15 9.57 -12.30
N ILE A 20 2.91 8.56 -12.75
CA ILE A 20 3.11 7.32 -11.99
C ILE A 20 3.77 7.61 -10.64
N THR A 21 4.81 8.43 -10.59
CA THR A 21 5.47 8.81 -9.33
C THR A 21 4.52 9.53 -8.37
N VAL A 22 3.71 10.48 -8.87
CA VAL A 22 2.75 11.21 -8.03
C VAL A 22 1.66 10.27 -7.51
N VAL A 23 1.09 9.42 -8.37
CA VAL A 23 0.10 8.42 -7.98
C VAL A 23 0.67 7.47 -6.93
N PHE A 24 1.92 7.02 -7.11
CA PHE A 24 2.61 6.15 -6.16
C PHE A 24 2.85 6.83 -4.81
N ALA A 25 3.29 8.10 -4.82
CA ALA A 25 3.49 8.87 -3.61
C ALA A 25 2.17 9.03 -2.82
N VAL A 26 1.07 9.35 -3.52
CA VAL A 26 -0.27 9.43 -2.91
C VAL A 26 -0.70 8.07 -2.35
N PHE A 27 -0.50 6.99 -3.10
CA PHE A 27 -0.83 5.64 -2.66
C PHE A 27 -0.03 5.22 -1.41
N MET A 28 1.26 5.55 -1.35
CA MET A 28 2.10 5.31 -0.17
C MET A 28 1.62 6.09 1.06
N VAL A 29 1.24 7.36 0.89
CA VAL A 29 0.66 8.15 1.99
C VAL A 29 -0.65 7.51 2.48
N LEU A 30 -1.51 7.03 1.58
CA LEU A 30 -2.74 6.34 1.95
C LEU A 30 -2.46 5.04 2.72
N ILE A 31 -1.48 4.23 2.29
CA ILE A 31 -1.08 3.03 3.03
C ILE A 31 -0.56 3.40 4.42
N LEU A 32 0.27 4.44 4.54
CA LEU A 32 0.79 4.89 5.83
C LEU A 32 -0.35 5.30 6.77
N VAL A 33 -1.30 6.08 6.29
CA VAL A 33 -2.50 6.46 7.06
C VAL A 33 -3.28 5.22 7.50
N PHE A 34 -3.51 4.28 6.58
CA PHE A 34 -4.20 3.02 6.89
C PHE A 34 -3.48 2.22 7.98
N VAL A 35 -2.15 2.07 7.88
CA VAL A 35 -1.34 1.38 8.89
C VAL A 35 -1.43 2.09 10.24
N ILE A 36 -1.36 3.42 10.27
CA ILE A 36 -1.52 4.20 11.51
C ILE A 36 -2.90 3.95 12.12
N VAL A 37 -3.97 4.00 11.33
CA VAL A 37 -5.34 3.72 11.79
C VAL A 37 -5.43 2.30 12.36
N GLN A 38 -4.86 1.30 11.69
CA GLN A 38 -4.87 -0.09 12.15
C GLN A 38 -4.08 -0.29 13.45
N LEU A 39 -2.93 0.37 13.60
CA LEU A 39 -2.16 0.36 14.85
C LEU A 39 -2.94 1.02 15.98
N GLN A 40 -3.66 2.11 15.70
CA GLN A 40 -4.51 2.77 16.67
C GLN A 40 -5.70 1.88 17.08
N MET A 41 -6.36 1.19 16.15
CA MET A 41 -7.46 0.27 16.47
C MET A 41 -7.00 -0.92 17.34
N LYS A 42 -5.80 -1.45 17.11
CA LYS A 42 -5.22 -2.52 17.95
C LYS A 42 -4.84 -2.05 19.35
N LYS A 43 -4.37 -0.81 19.49
CA LYS A 43 -3.94 -0.24 20.78
C LYS A 43 -5.11 0.33 21.59
N ASN A 44 -6.08 0.94 20.92
CA ASN A 44 -7.23 1.60 21.54
C ASN A 44 -8.44 0.67 21.48
N VAL A 45 -8.46 -0.25 22.44
CA VAL A 45 -9.57 -1.18 22.66
C VAL A 45 -10.30 -0.70 23.91
N GLU A 46 -11.21 0.25 23.74
CA GLU A 46 -12.02 0.81 24.83
C GLU A 46 -13.16 -0.16 25.13
N ASN A 47 -13.21 -0.71 26.34
CA ASN A 47 -14.19 -1.74 26.68
C ASN A 47 -14.32 -2.82 25.58
N GLY A 48 -13.19 -3.23 24.97
CA GLY A 48 -13.16 -4.33 23.99
C GLY A 48 -13.47 -3.92 22.57
N LEU A 49 -13.96 -2.70 22.38
CA LEU A 49 -14.37 -2.18 21.09
C LEU A 49 -13.18 -1.45 20.44
N PRO A 50 -12.61 -1.99 19.34
CA PRO A 50 -11.50 -1.35 18.64
C PRO A 50 -11.95 -0.01 18.09
N ASN A 51 -11.18 1.06 18.34
CA ASN A 51 -11.50 2.38 17.85
C ASN A 51 -10.29 3.12 17.28
N ALA A 52 -10.55 3.99 16.31
CA ALA A 52 -9.59 4.98 15.86
C ALA A 52 -10.15 6.36 16.21
N PHE A 53 -9.41 7.12 17.01
CA PHE A 53 -9.80 8.47 17.42
C PHE A 53 -11.17 8.53 18.13
N GLY A 54 -11.51 7.52 18.94
CA GLY A 54 -12.80 7.45 19.67
C GLY A 54 -14.00 7.07 18.80
N VAL A 55 -13.77 6.67 17.55
CA VAL A 55 -14.80 6.17 16.64
C VAL A 55 -14.51 4.71 16.31
N SER A 56 -15.54 3.87 16.45
CA SER A 56 -15.52 2.47 16.07
C SER A 56 -16.50 2.22 14.92
N PHE A 57 -16.16 1.27 14.07
CA PHE A 57 -17.00 0.79 12.98
C PHE A 57 -17.38 -0.65 13.29
N VAL A 58 -18.67 -0.91 13.46
CA VAL A 58 -19.20 -2.23 13.83
C VAL A 58 -20.07 -2.73 12.69
N ARG A 59 -19.88 -3.99 12.28
CA ARG A 59 -20.75 -4.63 11.30
C ARG A 59 -21.96 -5.23 12.02
N VAL A 60 -23.14 -5.05 11.42
CA VAL A 60 -24.39 -5.60 11.94
C VAL A 60 -24.54 -7.06 11.50
N GLU A 61 -24.60 -7.98 12.45
CA GLU A 61 -24.63 -9.43 12.18
C GLU A 61 -26.03 -10.06 12.25
N SER A 62 -27.00 -9.37 12.89
CA SER A 62 -28.36 -9.86 13.11
C SER A 62 -29.43 -8.88 12.62
N ASP A 63 -30.69 -9.30 12.65
CA ASP A 63 -31.85 -8.49 12.26
C ASP A 63 -32.57 -7.85 13.46
N SER A 64 -32.02 -7.90 14.68
CA SER A 64 -32.70 -7.42 15.89
C SER A 64 -33.00 -5.91 15.87
N MET A 65 -32.25 -5.14 15.08
CA MET A 65 -32.39 -3.70 14.89
C MET A 65 -32.79 -3.33 13.46
N ALA A 66 -33.28 -4.30 12.66
CA ALA A 66 -33.57 -4.10 11.24
C ALA A 66 -34.50 -2.91 11.00
N SER A 67 -34.27 -2.21 9.88
CA SER A 67 -34.93 -0.94 9.54
C SER A 67 -36.45 -1.06 9.50
N GLN A 68 -36.98 -2.25 9.18
CA GLN A 68 -38.42 -2.52 9.20
C GLN A 68 -39.03 -2.38 10.60
N TYR A 69 -38.36 -2.87 11.65
CA TYR A 69 -38.91 -2.85 13.00
C TYR A 69 -38.91 -1.44 13.58
N ALA A 70 -37.90 -0.62 13.25
CA ALA A 70 -37.91 0.80 13.59
C ALA A 70 -39.08 1.54 12.91
N LYS A 71 -39.40 1.20 11.65
CA LYS A 71 -40.58 1.75 10.95
C LYS A 71 -41.87 1.31 11.61
N ASP A 72 -42.01 0.03 11.92
CA ASP A 72 -43.20 -0.50 12.60
C ASP A 72 -43.43 0.19 13.95
N LEU A 73 -42.37 0.42 14.74
CA LEU A 73 -42.45 1.11 16.02
C LEU A 73 -42.85 2.58 15.85
N ASN A 74 -42.30 3.26 14.85
CA ASN A 74 -42.69 4.63 14.52
C ASN A 74 -44.17 4.72 14.11
N GLU A 75 -44.64 3.79 13.28
CA GLU A 75 -46.04 3.74 12.83
C GLU A 75 -47.00 3.41 13.98
N LYS A 76 -46.70 2.39 14.78
CA LYS A 76 -47.51 1.98 15.94
C LYS A 76 -47.64 3.08 16.99
N ASN A 77 -46.59 3.86 17.21
CA ASN A 77 -46.56 4.91 18.22
C ASN A 77 -46.80 6.32 17.66
N ASN A 78 -47.09 6.45 16.36
CA ASN A 78 -47.24 7.73 15.66
C ASN A 78 -46.10 8.72 15.98
N THR A 79 -44.86 8.24 15.90
CA THR A 79 -43.64 8.96 16.30
C THR A 79 -42.52 8.78 15.27
N SER A 80 -41.46 9.57 15.39
CA SER A 80 -40.21 9.39 14.63
C SER A 80 -39.00 9.06 15.53
N GLU A 81 -39.22 8.87 16.83
CA GLU A 81 -38.17 8.69 17.84
C GLU A 81 -37.36 7.40 17.65
N TYR A 82 -37.94 6.36 17.06
CA TYR A 82 -37.21 5.10 16.80
C TYR A 82 -36.25 5.22 15.61
N GLY A 83 -36.30 6.32 14.86
CA GLY A 83 -35.37 6.59 13.77
C GLY A 83 -35.54 5.60 12.61
N LYS A 84 -34.43 5.23 11.96
CA LYS A 84 -34.45 4.44 10.71
C LYS A 84 -34.03 2.98 10.86
N GLY A 85 -33.59 2.54 12.05
CA GLY A 85 -32.96 1.22 12.25
C GLY A 85 -31.73 0.98 11.36
N PHE A 86 -31.20 -0.23 11.36
CA PHE A 86 -30.10 -0.66 10.48
C PHE A 86 -30.17 -2.16 10.24
N ASP A 87 -29.86 -2.57 9.02
CA ASP A 87 -30.08 -3.94 8.57
C ASP A 87 -28.81 -4.79 8.70
N LYS A 88 -28.98 -6.11 8.69
CA LYS A 88 -27.84 -7.04 8.66
C LYS A 88 -26.92 -6.73 7.47
N GLY A 89 -25.62 -6.64 7.74
CA GLY A 89 -24.60 -6.25 6.77
C GLY A 89 -24.33 -4.74 6.70
N ASP A 90 -25.12 -3.89 7.35
CA ASP A 90 -24.78 -2.47 7.49
C ASP A 90 -23.54 -2.29 8.38
N ILE A 91 -22.80 -1.20 8.15
CA ILE A 91 -21.74 -0.75 9.05
C ILE A 91 -22.28 0.41 9.88
N ILE A 92 -22.27 0.27 11.19
CA ILE A 92 -22.63 1.33 12.12
C ILE A 92 -21.39 2.01 12.69
N VAL A 93 -21.50 3.32 12.86
CA VAL A 93 -20.50 4.18 13.46
C VAL A 93 -20.88 4.37 14.92
N VAL A 94 -19.98 3.96 15.80
CA VAL A 94 -20.17 3.98 17.25
C VAL A 94 -19.13 4.92 17.85
N LYS A 95 -19.58 5.85 18.68
CA LYS A 95 -18.68 6.63 19.53
C LYS A 95 -18.25 5.73 20.70
N ALA A 96 -16.97 5.36 20.72
CA ALA A 96 -16.41 4.53 21.78
C ALA A 96 -16.42 5.29 23.11
N LEU A 97 -16.74 4.58 24.19
CA LEU A 97 -16.72 5.10 25.56
C LEU A 97 -15.69 4.30 26.37
N LYS A 98 -14.71 5.02 26.92
CA LYS A 98 -13.53 4.46 27.57
C LYS A 98 -13.83 3.63 28.81
N ASN A 99 -14.72 4.13 29.64
CA ASN A 99 -14.97 3.65 30.97
C ASN A 99 -16.36 4.12 31.44
N GLU A 100 -16.76 3.65 32.62
CA GLU A 100 -18.02 4.04 33.26
C GLU A 100 -18.14 5.56 33.47
N GLU A 101 -17.05 6.27 33.77
CA GLU A 101 -17.07 7.72 33.90
C GLU A 101 -17.43 8.43 32.59
N ALA A 102 -16.90 7.94 31.45
CA ALA A 102 -17.25 8.45 30.14
C ALA A 102 -18.73 8.19 29.79
N VAL A 103 -19.28 7.06 30.24
CA VAL A 103 -20.72 6.75 30.11
C VAL A 103 -21.57 7.72 30.93
N LYS A 104 -21.19 7.96 32.19
CA LYS A 104 -21.87 8.94 33.06
C LYS A 104 -21.80 10.35 32.47
N ALA A 105 -20.63 10.77 32.00
CA ALA A 105 -20.42 12.07 31.38
C ALA A 105 -21.17 12.24 30.05
N TYR A 106 -21.40 11.15 29.32
CA TYR A 106 -22.21 11.19 28.11
C TYR A 106 -23.68 11.48 28.41
N GLY A 107 -24.21 10.95 29.53
CA GLY A 107 -25.60 11.15 29.93
C GLY A 107 -26.59 10.40 29.05
N LEU A 108 -26.55 9.07 29.11
CA LEU A 108 -27.44 8.17 28.35
C LEU A 108 -28.93 8.49 28.60
N LYS A 109 -29.74 8.36 27.55
CA LYS A 109 -31.19 8.61 27.59
C LYS A 109 -31.97 7.42 27.05
N VAL A 110 -33.23 7.30 27.48
CA VAL A 110 -34.19 6.38 26.85
C VAL A 110 -34.30 6.74 25.36
N GLY A 111 -34.24 5.74 24.50
CA GLY A 111 -34.23 5.88 23.04
C GLY A 111 -32.82 5.87 22.41
N ASP A 112 -31.75 6.12 23.18
CA ASP A 112 -30.38 5.98 22.68
C ASP A 112 -30.10 4.52 22.31
N ILE A 113 -29.30 4.31 21.26
CA ILE A 113 -28.85 2.98 20.84
C ILE A 113 -27.40 2.83 21.28
N ILE A 114 -27.11 1.79 22.06
CA ILE A 114 -25.78 1.52 22.62
C ILE A 114 -25.26 0.17 22.16
N THR A 115 -23.94 0.10 22.03
CA THR A 115 -23.20 -1.14 21.83
C THR A 115 -22.55 -1.53 23.16
N TYR A 116 -22.80 -2.75 23.62
CA TYR A 116 -22.28 -3.29 24.87
C TYR A 116 -21.76 -4.70 24.69
N ARG A 117 -20.92 -5.15 25.63
CA ARG A 117 -20.45 -6.53 25.68
C ARG A 117 -21.55 -7.43 26.22
N GLY A 118 -21.81 -8.53 25.54
CA GLY A 118 -22.70 -9.58 26.01
C GLY A 118 -22.29 -10.93 25.49
N PHE A 119 -23.16 -11.91 25.67
CA PHE A 119 -22.97 -13.26 25.13
C PHE A 119 -24.11 -13.55 24.18
N ILE A 120 -23.77 -14.05 23.00
CA ILE A 120 -24.76 -14.58 22.06
C ILE A 120 -24.56 -16.08 21.95
N GLU A 121 -25.65 -16.82 21.87
CA GLU A 121 -25.59 -18.24 21.57
C GLU A 121 -25.47 -18.42 20.05
N GLN A 122 -24.37 -19.05 19.63
CA GLN A 122 -24.12 -19.40 18.24
C GLN A 122 -23.74 -20.88 18.18
N ASP A 123 -24.53 -21.66 17.44
CA ASP A 123 -24.35 -23.10 17.28
C ASP A 123 -24.23 -23.87 18.61
N GLY A 124 -25.05 -23.50 19.60
CA GLY A 124 -25.07 -24.11 20.95
C GLY A 124 -23.90 -23.70 21.86
N THR A 125 -23.09 -22.71 21.44
CA THR A 125 -21.98 -22.17 22.24
C THR A 125 -22.22 -20.70 22.55
N LEU A 126 -22.00 -20.30 23.81
CA LEU A 126 -22.02 -18.89 24.19
C LEU A 126 -20.71 -18.22 23.78
N ILE A 127 -20.79 -17.26 22.87
CA ILE A 127 -19.65 -16.49 22.37
C ILE A 127 -19.78 -15.05 22.88
N ALA A 128 -18.70 -14.54 23.46
CA ALA A 128 -18.61 -13.13 23.82
C ALA A 128 -18.69 -12.27 22.55
N SER A 129 -19.69 -11.38 22.49
CA SER A 129 -19.96 -10.56 21.31
C SER A 129 -20.40 -9.16 21.69
N PHE A 130 -20.44 -8.26 20.70
CA PHE A 130 -20.97 -6.92 20.86
C PHE A 130 -22.44 -6.91 20.43
N ILE A 131 -23.31 -6.57 21.37
CA ILE A 131 -24.74 -6.45 21.14
C ILE A 131 -25.06 -4.96 21.03
N THR A 132 -25.88 -4.59 20.05
CA THR A 132 -26.30 -3.19 19.86
C THR A 132 -27.82 -3.11 19.93
N HIS A 133 -28.34 -2.51 21.01
CA HIS A 133 -29.76 -2.40 21.29
C HIS A 133 -30.15 -1.01 21.77
N ARG A 134 -31.45 -0.74 21.75
CA ARG A 134 -32.03 0.54 22.21
C ARG A 134 -32.27 0.51 23.71
N ILE A 135 -31.94 1.60 24.38
CA ILE A 135 -32.27 1.82 25.80
C ILE A 135 -33.77 2.07 25.93
N ILE A 136 -34.44 1.25 26.73
CA ILE A 136 -35.85 1.40 27.06
C ILE A 136 -36.08 1.90 28.49
N GLY A 137 -35.05 1.85 29.34
CA GLY A 137 -35.11 2.28 30.73
C GLY A 137 -33.73 2.54 31.31
N ILE A 138 -33.68 3.40 32.34
CA ILE A 138 -32.44 3.78 33.01
C ILE A 138 -32.57 3.41 34.49
N ASP A 139 -31.58 2.69 35.00
CA ASP A 139 -31.41 2.33 36.41
C ASP A 139 -30.19 3.09 36.95
N ALA A 140 -30.42 4.38 37.24
CA ALA A 140 -29.36 5.30 37.68
C ALA A 140 -28.78 4.91 39.04
N GLU A 141 -29.55 4.24 39.89
CA GLU A 141 -29.11 3.79 41.21
C GLU A 141 -28.03 2.70 41.11
N ASN A 142 -28.18 1.78 40.13
CA ASN A 142 -27.25 0.67 39.93
C ASN A 142 -26.24 0.91 38.80
N ASN A 143 -26.14 2.14 38.27
CA ASN A 143 -25.34 2.47 37.09
C ASN A 143 -25.59 1.49 35.93
N ALA A 144 -26.87 1.25 35.63
CA ALA A 144 -27.30 0.30 34.61
C ALA A 144 -28.38 0.89 33.71
N VAL A 145 -28.58 0.27 32.55
CA VAL A 145 -29.68 0.54 31.63
C VAL A 145 -30.37 -0.75 31.23
N PHE A 146 -31.64 -0.65 30.89
CA PHE A 146 -32.39 -1.74 30.27
C PHE A 146 -32.41 -1.53 28.77
N THR A 147 -31.98 -2.53 28.00
CA THR A 147 -31.91 -2.48 26.54
C THR A 147 -32.75 -3.57 25.90
N GLN A 148 -33.20 -3.32 24.67
CA GLN A 148 -33.97 -4.28 23.88
C GLN A 148 -33.79 -4.03 22.39
N GLY A 149 -33.82 -5.10 21.59
CA GLY A 149 -33.83 -5.00 20.14
C GLY A 149 -35.18 -4.49 19.61
N ASP A 150 -35.14 -3.61 18.61
CA ASP A 150 -36.34 -3.04 17.97
C ASP A 150 -37.29 -4.13 17.42
N LYS A 151 -36.74 -5.27 16.96
CA LYS A 151 -37.49 -6.46 16.54
C LYS A 151 -38.38 -7.00 17.65
N GLN A 152 -37.79 -7.26 18.80
CA GLN A 152 -38.51 -7.83 19.95
C GLN A 152 -39.58 -6.86 20.45
N MET A 153 -39.25 -5.57 20.47
CA MET A 153 -40.18 -4.50 20.85
C MET A 153 -41.34 -4.36 19.84
N SER A 154 -41.07 -4.40 18.53
CA SER A 154 -42.12 -4.35 17.51
C SER A 154 -43.04 -5.57 17.59
N LEU A 155 -42.49 -6.75 17.80
CA LEU A 155 -43.25 -8.00 17.82
C LEU A 155 -44.02 -8.25 19.13
N ASN A 156 -43.90 -7.37 20.14
CA ASN A 156 -44.52 -7.53 21.47
C ASN A 156 -44.25 -8.92 22.07
N VAL A 157 -43.02 -9.42 21.98
CA VAL A 157 -42.65 -10.73 22.55
C VAL A 157 -42.64 -10.61 24.07
N VAL A 158 -43.74 -11.00 24.71
CA VAL A 158 -44.00 -10.79 26.14
C VAL A 158 -43.07 -11.59 27.05
N ASP A 159 -42.57 -12.74 26.59
CA ASP A 159 -41.79 -13.68 27.42
C ASP A 159 -40.28 -13.37 27.49
N GLN A 160 -39.80 -12.36 26.77
CA GLN A 160 -38.39 -11.98 26.79
C GLN A 160 -38.20 -10.66 27.54
N ALA A 161 -37.60 -10.76 28.73
CA ALA A 161 -37.25 -9.60 29.53
C ALA A 161 -36.20 -8.73 28.83
N PRO A 162 -36.21 -7.40 29.04
CA PRO A 162 -35.15 -6.51 28.60
C PRO A 162 -33.79 -6.89 29.21
N ASP A 163 -32.72 -6.70 28.45
CA ASP A 163 -31.36 -6.94 28.91
C ASP A 163 -30.95 -5.84 29.90
N LYS A 164 -30.53 -6.22 31.11
CA LYS A 164 -29.92 -5.27 32.06
C LYS A 164 -28.43 -5.18 31.75
N VAL A 165 -27.97 -3.98 31.38
CA VAL A 165 -26.58 -3.69 30.97
C VAL A 165 -25.97 -2.69 31.94
N TYR A 166 -24.85 -3.04 32.56
CA TYR A 166 -24.13 -2.13 33.45
C TYR A 166 -23.31 -1.11 32.65
N PHE A 167 -23.10 0.09 33.19
CA PHE A 167 -22.31 1.12 32.51
C PHE A 167 -20.87 0.66 32.22
N SER A 168 -20.32 -0.27 33.01
CA SER A 168 -19.03 -0.90 32.76
C SER A 168 -18.99 -1.78 31.51
N GLU A 169 -20.13 -2.28 31.06
CA GLU A 169 -20.28 -3.16 29.88
C GLU A 169 -20.59 -2.36 28.60
N VAL A 170 -21.02 -1.11 28.75
CA VAL A 170 -21.28 -0.20 27.63
C VAL A 170 -19.94 0.13 26.96
N ALA A 171 -19.82 -0.24 25.69
CA ALA A 171 -18.64 -0.02 24.89
C ALA A 171 -18.73 1.24 24.01
N GLY A 172 -19.95 1.65 23.65
CA GLY A 172 -20.15 2.89 22.91
C GLY A 172 -21.59 3.22 22.58
N VAL A 173 -21.80 4.38 21.98
CA VAL A 173 -23.12 4.89 21.56
C VAL A 173 -23.19 5.01 20.05
N TYR A 174 -24.25 4.50 19.45
CA TYR A 174 -24.56 4.64 18.03
C TYR A 174 -24.62 6.12 17.62
N LYS A 175 -24.04 6.45 16.47
CA LYS A 175 -24.10 7.80 15.87
C LYS A 175 -24.73 7.81 14.50
N SER A 176 -24.34 6.87 13.64
CA SER A 176 -24.83 6.81 12.27
C SER A 176 -24.64 5.42 11.68
N GLY A 177 -25.34 5.11 10.60
CA GLY A 177 -25.15 3.89 9.81
C GLY A 177 -24.78 4.21 8.37
N ILE A 178 -23.77 3.53 7.84
CA ILE A 178 -23.42 3.51 6.43
C ILE A 178 -24.19 2.37 5.79
N ARG A 179 -25.27 2.72 5.08
CA ARG A 179 -26.18 1.78 4.42
C ARG A 179 -25.79 1.64 2.97
N PHE A 180 -24.75 0.85 2.70
CA PHE A 180 -24.38 0.49 1.34
C PHE A 180 -24.75 -0.97 1.10
N LYS A 181 -25.88 -1.18 0.40
CA LYS A 181 -26.38 -2.51 0.08
C LYS A 181 -25.29 -3.29 -0.68
N GLY A 182 -24.89 -4.42 -0.13
CA GLY A 182 -23.88 -5.30 -0.71
C GLY A 182 -22.42 -4.86 -0.47
N LEU A 183 -22.13 -3.79 0.29
CA LEU A 183 -20.73 -3.45 0.64
C LEU A 183 -20.11 -4.48 1.56
N ALA A 184 -20.86 -4.98 2.55
CA ALA A 184 -20.37 -6.06 3.39
C ALA A 184 -20.15 -7.35 2.59
N ASP A 185 -21.08 -7.73 1.71
CA ASP A 185 -20.93 -8.88 0.83
C ASP A 185 -19.77 -8.70 -0.16
N PHE A 186 -19.54 -7.47 -0.63
CA PHE A 186 -18.43 -7.10 -1.50
C PHE A 186 -17.09 -7.17 -0.78
N MET A 187 -17.00 -6.70 0.47
CA MET A 187 -15.78 -6.81 1.28
C MET A 187 -15.47 -8.25 1.69
N ASP A 188 -16.49 -9.07 1.95
CA ASP A 188 -16.33 -10.50 2.27
C ASP A 188 -15.97 -11.35 1.04
N SER A 189 -16.21 -10.83 -0.16
CA SER A 189 -15.89 -11.54 -1.39
C SER A 189 -14.37 -11.72 -1.54
N LYS A 190 -13.93 -12.98 -1.44
CA LYS A 190 -12.52 -13.38 -1.66
C LYS A 190 -11.95 -12.88 -2.98
N TRP A 191 -12.82 -12.76 -4.01
CA TRP A 191 -12.46 -12.25 -5.32
C TRP A 191 -12.12 -10.76 -5.31
N VAL A 192 -12.85 -9.96 -4.53
CA VAL A 192 -12.61 -8.52 -4.42
C VAL A 192 -11.27 -8.27 -3.73
N PHE A 193 -11.00 -8.98 -2.63
CA PHE A 193 -9.69 -8.92 -1.98
C PHE A 193 -8.54 -9.26 -2.95
N PHE A 194 -8.69 -10.33 -3.74
CA PHE A 194 -7.67 -10.74 -4.70
C PHE A 194 -7.42 -9.67 -5.79
N VAL A 195 -8.49 -9.15 -6.40
CA VAL A 195 -8.36 -8.20 -7.51
C VAL A 195 -7.93 -6.81 -7.05
N PHE A 196 -8.34 -6.34 -5.87
CA PHE A 196 -8.03 -4.99 -5.41
C PHE A 196 -6.79 -4.88 -4.53
N ILE A 197 -6.35 -5.96 -3.89
CA ILE A 197 -5.13 -5.95 -3.05
C ILE A 197 -4.01 -6.72 -3.73
N ILE A 198 -4.24 -8.00 -4.09
CA ILE A 198 -3.17 -8.88 -4.58
C ILE A 198 -2.71 -8.48 -5.98
N VAL A 199 -3.63 -8.23 -6.92
CA VAL A 199 -3.25 -7.89 -8.31
C VAL A 199 -2.46 -6.58 -8.40
N PRO A 200 -2.86 -5.46 -7.76
CA PRO A 200 -2.07 -4.23 -7.81
C PRO A 200 -0.70 -4.39 -7.13
N LEU A 201 -0.63 -5.17 -6.05
CA LEU A 201 0.64 -5.48 -5.38
C LEU A 201 1.56 -6.31 -6.29
N LEU A 202 1.03 -7.29 -7.01
CA LEU A 202 1.80 -8.09 -7.98
C LEU A 202 2.26 -7.25 -9.18
N LEU A 203 1.38 -6.41 -9.73
CA LEU A 203 1.75 -5.49 -10.81
C LEU A 203 2.85 -4.53 -10.37
N PHE A 204 2.77 -4.02 -9.14
CA PHE A 204 3.80 -3.19 -8.56
C PHE A 204 5.12 -3.95 -8.41
N LEU A 205 5.09 -5.18 -7.87
CA LEU A 205 6.27 -6.02 -7.75
C LEU A 205 6.93 -6.29 -9.11
N MET A 206 6.12 -6.60 -10.13
CA MET A 206 6.61 -6.83 -11.50
C MET A 206 7.25 -5.57 -12.10
N PHE A 207 6.64 -4.40 -11.86
CA PHE A 207 7.21 -3.12 -12.29
C PHE A 207 8.54 -2.82 -11.60
N GLU A 208 8.65 -3.10 -10.30
CA GLU A 208 9.87 -2.90 -9.52
C GLU A 208 10.98 -3.85 -9.98
N ILE A 209 10.66 -5.14 -10.22
CA ILE A 209 11.61 -6.12 -10.78
C ILE A 209 12.11 -5.65 -12.15
N PHE A 210 11.23 -5.20 -13.04
CA PHE A 210 11.63 -4.73 -14.36
C PHE A 210 12.52 -3.48 -14.26
N SER A 211 12.16 -2.53 -13.40
CA SER A 211 12.92 -1.30 -13.15
C SER A 211 14.29 -1.61 -12.55
N PHE A 212 14.36 -2.56 -11.61
CA PHE A 212 15.59 -3.04 -11.00
C PHE A 212 16.51 -3.73 -12.02
N ILE A 213 15.97 -4.65 -12.83
CA ILE A 213 16.73 -5.32 -13.90
C ILE A 213 17.29 -4.29 -14.88
N LYS A 214 16.49 -3.28 -15.24
CA LYS A 214 16.93 -2.21 -16.14
C LYS A 214 18.02 -1.34 -15.50
N ALA A 215 17.85 -0.97 -14.23
CA ALA A 215 18.86 -0.23 -13.48
C ALA A 215 20.17 -1.03 -13.37
N LEU A 216 20.10 -2.33 -13.10
CA LEU A 216 21.26 -3.21 -13.02
C LEU A 216 21.97 -3.36 -14.37
N LYS A 217 21.21 -3.47 -15.47
CA LYS A 217 21.77 -3.48 -16.83
C LYS A 217 22.48 -2.16 -17.16
N ASN A 218 21.86 -1.03 -16.81
CA ASN A 218 22.45 0.29 -17.01
C ASN A 218 23.74 0.45 -16.20
N TYR A 219 23.73 0.07 -14.92
CA TYR A 219 24.92 0.09 -14.05
C TYR A 219 26.08 -0.76 -14.61
N ARG A 220 25.77 -1.98 -15.09
CA ARG A 220 26.79 -2.85 -15.72
C ARG A 220 27.32 -2.28 -17.03
N ASN A 221 26.48 -1.61 -17.82
CA ASN A 221 26.90 -0.96 -19.06
C ASN A 221 27.72 0.32 -18.80
N GLU A 222 27.40 1.07 -17.75
CA GLU A 222 28.22 2.22 -17.30
C GLU A 222 29.58 1.74 -16.79
N GLN A 223 29.64 0.69 -15.97
CA GLN A 223 30.93 0.10 -15.56
C GLN A 223 31.76 -0.41 -16.74
N LYS A 224 31.15 -1.15 -17.68
CA LYS A 224 31.86 -1.60 -18.88
C LYS A 224 32.39 -0.44 -19.73
N GLN A 225 31.68 0.68 -19.78
CA GLN A 225 32.15 1.86 -20.50
C GLN A 225 33.29 2.54 -19.76
N LEU A 226 33.23 2.61 -18.43
CA LEU A 226 34.30 3.17 -17.59
C LEU A 226 35.58 2.32 -17.68
N GLU A 227 35.47 0.99 -17.68
CA GLU A 227 36.58 0.05 -17.88
C GLU A 227 37.10 0.02 -19.32
N ALA A 228 36.26 0.31 -20.31
CA ALA A 228 36.64 0.36 -21.72
C ALA A 228 37.20 1.73 -22.15
N THR A 229 37.01 2.79 -21.36
CA THR A 229 37.83 4.00 -21.48
C THR A 229 39.23 3.65 -21.00
N PRO A 230 40.25 3.58 -21.86
CA PRO A 230 41.60 3.38 -21.40
C PRO A 230 41.91 4.50 -20.41
N THR A 231 42.48 4.14 -19.27
CA THR A 231 42.98 5.14 -18.33
C THR A 231 43.98 6.03 -19.08
N LEU A 232 44.04 7.33 -18.75
CA LEU A 232 44.97 8.26 -19.42
C LEU A 232 46.41 7.70 -19.42
N GLU A 233 46.80 6.99 -18.36
CA GLU A 233 48.10 6.32 -18.26
C GLU A 233 48.28 5.15 -19.24
N GLU A 234 47.25 4.36 -19.52
CA GLU A 234 47.33 3.26 -20.49
C GLU A 234 47.30 3.76 -21.93
N ALA A 235 46.54 4.84 -22.20
CA ALA A 235 46.53 5.52 -23.49
C ALA A 235 47.88 6.18 -23.79
N GLU A 236 48.50 6.84 -22.79
CA GLU A 236 49.85 7.43 -22.92
C GLU A 236 50.93 6.36 -23.11
N LYS A 237 50.85 5.24 -22.38
CA LYS A 237 51.78 4.12 -22.54
C LYS A 237 51.65 3.44 -23.90
N THR A 238 50.42 3.24 -24.41
CA THR A 238 50.22 2.67 -25.74
C THR A 238 50.68 3.61 -26.86
N SER A 239 50.48 4.93 -26.73
CA SER A 239 51.02 5.89 -27.71
C SER A 239 52.55 5.97 -27.68
N ALA A 240 53.17 5.96 -26.49
CA ALA A 240 54.62 6.01 -26.36
C ALA A 240 55.29 4.75 -26.93
N ASP A 241 54.69 3.58 -26.71
CA ASP A 241 55.21 2.30 -27.22
C ASP A 241 55.05 2.19 -28.75
N LEU A 242 53.95 2.71 -29.30
CA LEU A 242 53.74 2.84 -30.76
C LEU A 242 54.75 3.78 -31.42
N GLU A 243 55.06 4.93 -30.80
CA GLU A 243 56.06 5.87 -31.31
C GLU A 243 57.47 5.28 -31.27
N ALA A 244 57.84 4.56 -30.19
CA ALA A 244 59.11 3.85 -30.10
C ALA A 244 59.26 2.77 -31.19
N GLN A 245 58.19 2.01 -31.47
CA GLN A 245 58.20 1.00 -32.54
C GLN A 245 58.33 1.63 -33.93
N LEU A 246 57.67 2.76 -34.19
CA LEU A 246 57.80 3.50 -35.45
C LEU A 246 59.21 4.06 -35.66
N ALA A 247 59.82 4.64 -34.62
CA ALA A 247 61.19 5.14 -34.67
C ALA A 247 62.21 4.02 -34.91
N ALA A 248 62.03 2.86 -34.25
CA ALA A 248 62.87 1.69 -34.46
C ALA A 248 62.76 1.15 -35.90
N LEU A 249 61.54 1.11 -36.47
CA LEU A 249 61.31 0.70 -37.86
C LEU A 249 61.96 1.67 -38.85
N GLN A 250 61.86 2.98 -38.62
CA GLN A 250 62.51 3.99 -39.45
C GLN A 250 64.04 3.90 -39.39
N ALA A 251 64.60 3.65 -38.20
CA ALA A 251 66.04 3.44 -38.02
C ALA A 251 66.51 2.17 -38.75
N GLN A 252 65.75 1.07 -38.69
CA GLN A 252 66.05 -0.14 -39.45
C GLN A 252 65.97 0.08 -40.96
N LEU A 253 64.97 0.82 -41.45
CA LEU A 253 64.86 1.17 -42.87
C LEU A 253 65.98 2.11 -43.32
N ALA A 254 66.40 3.06 -42.48
CA ALA A 254 67.52 3.95 -42.77
C ALA A 254 68.86 3.19 -42.80
N ALA A 255 69.08 2.28 -41.84
CA ALA A 255 70.24 1.41 -41.81
C ALA A 255 70.29 0.51 -43.06
N LYS A 256 69.15 -0.09 -43.44
CA LYS A 256 69.05 -0.92 -44.64
C LYS A 256 69.30 -0.14 -45.93
N LYS A 257 68.80 1.10 -46.02
CA LYS A 257 69.09 2.01 -47.15
C LYS A 257 70.56 2.47 -47.20
N ALA A 258 71.20 2.66 -46.05
CA ALA A 258 72.62 3.02 -45.98
C ALA A 258 73.53 1.83 -46.34
N GLU A 259 73.12 0.61 -46.00
CA GLU A 259 73.80 -0.63 -46.39
C GLU A 259 73.64 -0.87 -47.91
N GLU A 260 72.45 -0.64 -48.46
CA GLU A 260 72.19 -0.67 -49.92
C GLU A 260 72.94 0.43 -50.69
N ALA A 261 73.18 1.60 -50.09
CA ALA A 261 73.97 2.69 -50.70
C ALA A 261 75.49 2.42 -50.67
N LYS A 262 76.01 1.80 -49.59
CA LYS A 262 77.41 1.38 -49.53
C LYS A 262 77.74 0.22 -50.47
N ALA A 263 76.77 -0.63 -50.77
CA ALA A 263 76.91 -1.68 -51.79
C ALA A 263 76.95 -1.14 -53.24
N ALA A 264 76.71 0.16 -53.46
CA ALA A 264 76.69 0.79 -54.77
C ALA A 264 77.91 1.71 -55.06
N GLU A 265 78.87 1.85 -54.13
CA GLU A 265 80.01 2.80 -54.24
C GLU A 265 81.41 2.16 -54.00
N GLU A 266 81.65 0.92 -54.43
CA GLU A 266 83.02 0.38 -54.59
C GLU A 266 83.36 0.26 -56.09
N PRO A 267 84.34 1.02 -56.65
CA PRO A 267 84.73 0.91 -58.05
C PRO A 267 85.72 -0.24 -58.27
N ALA A 268 85.61 -0.88 -59.43
CA ALA A 268 86.54 -1.86 -59.96
C ALA A 268 87.93 -1.24 -60.20
N GLU A 269 88.99 -1.91 -59.74
CA GLU A 269 90.36 -1.67 -60.21
C GLU A 269 90.84 -2.88 -61.06
N GLU A 270 91.31 -2.53 -62.24
CA GLU A 270 91.54 -3.34 -63.43
C GLU A 270 92.97 -3.91 -63.42
N ASN A 271 93.09 -5.22 -63.64
CA ASN A 271 94.37 -5.92 -63.77
C ASN A 271 94.80 -5.92 -65.25
N ASN A 272 95.93 -5.30 -65.59
CA ASN A 272 96.57 -5.43 -66.91
C ASN A 272 97.99 -5.98 -66.73
N THR A 273 98.19 -7.23 -67.17
CA THR A 273 99.47 -7.88 -67.50
C THR A 273 100.12 -7.16 -68.72
N PRO A 274 101.43 -7.31 -69.04
CA PRO A 274 101.95 -8.59 -69.57
C PRO A 274 103.43 -8.95 -69.30
N GLU A 275 103.65 -10.25 -69.50
CA GLU A 275 104.81 -11.12 -69.80
C GLU A 275 106.21 -10.54 -70.14
N GLY A 276 107.25 -11.30 -69.75
CA GLY A 276 108.54 -11.32 -70.46
C GLY A 276 109.75 -11.80 -69.63
N GLU A 277 110.19 -13.04 -69.89
CA GLU A 277 111.54 -13.67 -69.72
C GLU A 277 112.34 -13.56 -68.40
#